data_AF-A0A9P7NX79-F1
#
_entry.id   AF-A0A9P7NX79-F1
#
_cell.length_a   1.000
_cell.length_b   1.000
_cell.length_c   1.000
_cell.angle_alpha   90.00
_cell.angle_beta   90.00
_cell.angle_gamma   90.00
#
_symmetry.space_group_name_H-M   'P 1'
#
loop_
_entity.id
_entity.type
_entity.pdbx_description
1 polymer ?
#
loop_
_entity_poly.entity_id
_entity_poly.type
_entity_poly.pdbx_seq_one_letter_code
_entity_poly.pdbx_strand_id
1 'polypeptide(L)'
;MSILISPKRLIRGDDLDWSCPNVTLHCQGKASEAGSIHKRHSISHSEWLSLLWDQFRQSLDVGITYAGVFGARGRFFKVTLLAYGYTFVSKGAVSAHVKHLQHEAEMYKQLEPIQGAHVPVFLGAIDLRTMRKNFWVDFGVHVVHMMFLSWGGHHIEQDKMVRFEIPRSRLIEQAEQAIESVHGRGVLHGDVR
;
A
#
# COMPACT_ATOMS: atom_id res chain seq x y z
N MET A 1 5.65 -13.06 -7.41
CA MET A 1 5.83 -11.61 -7.20
C MET A 1 6.10 -11.40 -5.71
N SER A 2 7.37 -11.29 -5.34
CA SER A 2 7.83 -11.20 -3.95
C SER A 2 7.79 -9.74 -3.52
N ILE A 3 6.66 -9.30 -2.98
CA ILE A 3 6.49 -7.93 -2.47
C ILE A 3 5.91 -8.06 -1.07
N LEU A 4 6.78 -8.37 -0.11
CA LEU A 4 6.50 -8.13 1.30
C LEU A 4 7.47 -7.06 1.73
N ILE A 5 7.03 -5.82 1.59
CA ILE A 5 7.43 -4.79 2.54
C ILE A 5 6.55 -5.05 3.76
N SER A 6 7.03 -4.69 4.95
CA SER A 6 6.13 -4.44 6.07
C SER A 6 5.96 -2.93 6.22
N PRO A 7 5.06 -2.27 5.44
CA PRO A 7 4.78 -0.85 5.58
C PRO A 7 4.43 -0.45 7.01
N LYS A 8 3.89 -1.39 7.79
CA LYS A 8 3.60 -1.21 9.21
C LYS A 8 4.85 -0.83 10.01
N ARG A 9 6.00 -1.47 9.76
CA ARG A 9 7.27 -1.18 10.46
C ARG A 9 7.83 0.18 10.07
N LEU A 10 7.71 0.58 8.80
CA LEU A 10 8.09 1.93 8.35
C LEU A 10 7.24 3.02 9.02
N ILE A 11 5.92 2.81 9.10
CA ILE A 11 4.98 3.75 9.73
C ILE A 11 5.27 3.91 11.23
N ARG A 12 5.61 2.81 11.91
CA ARG A 12 5.88 2.80 13.35
C ARG A 12 7.32 3.14 13.74
N GLY A 13 8.25 3.17 12.76
CA GLY A 13 9.67 3.32 13.02
C GLY A 13 10.30 2.09 13.69
N ASP A 14 9.72 0.91 13.47
CA ASP A 14 10.18 -0.37 14.00
C ASP A 14 11.39 -0.91 13.22
N ASP A 15 11.96 -2.01 13.72
CA ASP A 15 13.05 -2.73 13.05
C ASP A 15 12.62 -3.27 11.69
N LEU A 16 13.58 -3.37 10.78
CA LEU A 16 13.38 -3.90 9.44
C LEU A 16 12.83 -5.32 9.44
N ASP A 17 12.07 -5.61 8.40
CA ASP A 17 11.70 -6.98 8.06
C ASP A 17 12.84 -7.61 7.23
N TRP A 18 13.64 -8.46 7.88
CA TRP A 18 14.74 -9.17 7.22
C TRP A 18 14.28 -10.20 6.18
N SER A 19 12.98 -10.53 6.15
CA SER A 19 12.39 -11.36 5.09
C SER A 19 12.04 -10.55 3.83
N CYS A 20 12.11 -9.22 3.90
CA CYS A 20 11.82 -8.37 2.76
C CYS A 20 12.90 -8.55 1.68
N PRO A 21 12.54 -8.88 0.43
CA PRO A 21 13.52 -9.09 -0.64
C PRO A 21 14.31 -7.82 -0.99
N ASN A 22 13.77 -6.64 -0.64
CA ASN A 22 14.40 -5.34 -0.88
C ASN A 22 15.01 -4.74 0.41
N VAL A 23 15.15 -5.51 1.50
CA VAL A 23 15.57 -5.00 2.82
C VAL A 23 16.88 -4.22 2.78
N THR A 24 17.84 -4.63 1.95
CA THR A 24 19.14 -3.96 1.80
C THR A 24 19.03 -2.56 1.20
N LEU A 25 18.03 -2.33 0.33
CA LEU A 25 17.75 -1.02 -0.27
C LEU A 25 17.15 -0.04 0.73
N HIS A 26 16.39 -0.54 1.72
CA HIS A 26 15.83 0.30 2.78
C HIS A 26 16.92 0.94 3.65
N CYS A 27 18.10 0.33 3.70
CA CYS A 27 19.30 0.85 4.37
C CYS A 27 20.29 1.55 3.43
N GLN A 28 19.98 1.72 2.14
CA GLN A 28 20.95 2.16 1.12
C GLN A 28 22.26 1.35 1.13
N GLY A 29 22.19 0.04 1.37
CA GLY A 29 23.38 -0.81 1.39
C GLY A 29 24.24 -0.72 2.67
N LYS A 30 23.90 0.13 3.65
CA LYS A 30 24.61 0.20 4.96
C LYS A 30 24.31 -0.99 5.90
N ALA A 31 23.66 -2.04 5.39
CA ALA A 31 23.30 -3.22 6.15
C ALA A 31 24.53 -4.04 6.59
N SER A 32 25.70 -3.86 5.99
CA SER A 32 26.93 -4.61 6.30
C SER A 32 27.84 -3.97 7.36
N GLU A 33 27.60 -2.73 7.79
CA GLU A 33 28.46 -2.08 8.78
C GLU A 33 27.84 -2.17 10.19
N ALA A 34 28.60 -2.77 11.10
CA ALA A 34 28.43 -2.87 12.56
C ALA A 34 27.17 -3.57 13.11
N GLY A 35 27.36 -4.82 13.56
CA GLY A 35 27.12 -5.28 14.94
C GLY A 35 25.76 -5.07 15.65
N SER A 36 24.70 -4.59 15.00
CA SER A 36 23.42 -4.33 15.68
C SER A 36 22.30 -5.24 15.17
N ILE A 37 21.71 -5.98 16.11
CA ILE A 37 20.58 -6.90 15.94
C ILE A 37 19.27 -6.14 15.57
N HIS A 38 19.27 -4.80 15.63
CA HIS A 38 18.11 -3.93 15.42
C HIS A 38 18.41 -2.84 14.38
N LYS A 39 18.36 -3.19 13.07
CA LYS A 39 18.47 -2.19 12.01
C LYS A 39 17.07 -1.65 11.68
N ARG A 40 16.91 -0.33 11.75
CA ARG A 40 15.69 0.39 11.39
C ARG A 40 15.75 0.89 9.95
N HIS A 41 14.60 1.33 9.44
CA HIS A 41 14.52 2.06 8.18
C HIS A 41 15.40 3.31 8.21
N SER A 42 16.17 3.58 7.15
CA SER A 42 17.04 4.78 7.07
C SER A 42 16.28 6.09 6.95
N ILE A 43 14.98 6.03 6.70
CA ILE A 43 14.09 7.19 6.57
C ILE A 43 12.84 6.97 7.42
N SER A 44 12.34 8.05 8.00
CA SER A 44 11.03 8.11 8.64
C SER A 44 9.90 8.01 7.60
N HIS A 45 8.69 7.76 8.08
CA HIS A 45 7.50 7.78 7.21
C HIS A 45 7.26 9.16 6.58
N SER A 46 7.47 10.26 7.30
CA SER A 46 7.35 11.62 6.76
C SER A 46 8.37 11.90 5.67
N GLU A 47 9.63 11.48 5.85
CA GLU A 47 10.66 11.60 4.83
C GLU A 47 10.35 10.74 3.61
N TRP A 48 9.86 9.51 3.82
CA TRP A 48 9.39 8.64 2.75
C TRP A 48 8.31 9.33 1.91
N LEU A 49 7.31 9.96 2.54
CA LEU A 49 6.23 10.63 1.82
C LEU A 49 6.74 11.87 1.07
N SER A 50 7.65 12.64 1.67
CA SER A 50 8.30 13.79 1.02
C SER A 50 9.11 13.36 -0.20
N LEU A 51 9.91 12.30 -0.09
CA LEU A 51 10.71 11.77 -1.19
C LEU A 51 9.85 11.22 -2.31
N LEU A 52 8.75 10.54 -1.98
CA LEU A 52 7.78 10.07 -2.97
C LEU A 52 7.12 11.24 -3.70
N TRP A 53 6.77 12.28 -2.95
CA TRP A 53 6.20 13.51 -3.50
C TRP A 53 7.19 14.19 -4.46
N ASP A 54 8.46 14.30 -4.09
CA ASP A 54 9.52 14.84 -4.97
C ASP A 54 9.75 13.99 -6.22
N GLN A 55 9.71 12.66 -6.08
CA GLN A 55 9.78 11.75 -7.23
C GLN A 55 8.64 12.02 -8.21
N PHE A 56 7.40 12.17 -7.73
CA PHE A 56 6.23 12.44 -8.57
C PHE A 56 6.27 13.83 -9.21
N ARG A 57 6.82 14.83 -8.51
CA ARG A 57 7.07 16.16 -9.09
C ARG A 57 8.00 16.07 -10.30
N GLN A 58 9.05 15.25 -10.20
CA GLN A 58 10.00 15.04 -11.30
C GLN A 58 9.35 14.26 -12.45
N SER A 59 8.81 13.06 -12.19
CA SER A 59 8.15 12.23 -13.20
C SER A 59 7.10 11.31 -12.59
N LEU A 60 5.99 11.14 -13.31
CA LEU A 60 4.97 10.13 -13.01
C LEU A 60 5.13 8.87 -13.87
N ASP A 61 6.01 8.89 -14.86
CA ASP A 61 6.22 7.78 -15.81
C ASP A 61 7.24 6.75 -15.26
N VAL A 62 8.03 7.14 -14.25
CA VAL A 62 9.07 6.29 -13.66
C VAL A 62 8.66 5.85 -12.26
N GLY A 63 8.74 4.55 -12.01
CA GLY A 63 8.41 3.97 -10.70
C GLY A 63 6.91 3.81 -10.45
N ILE A 64 6.05 4.08 -11.44
CA ILE A 64 4.61 3.77 -11.41
C ILE A 64 4.32 2.77 -12.53
N THR A 65 3.68 1.65 -12.19
CA THR A 65 3.25 0.66 -13.18
C THR A 65 1.79 0.32 -12.96
N TYR A 66 1.03 0.25 -14.05
CA TYR A 66 -0.37 -0.14 -13.98
C TYR A 66 -0.49 -1.58 -13.47
N ALA A 67 -1.29 -1.80 -12.41
CA ALA A 67 -1.40 -3.12 -11.79
C ALA A 67 -2.49 -3.99 -12.41
N GLY A 68 -3.20 -3.52 -13.45
CA GLY A 68 -4.22 -4.32 -14.15
C GLY A 68 -5.55 -4.48 -13.42
N VAL A 69 -5.58 -4.23 -12.11
CA VAL A 69 -6.78 -4.39 -11.29
C VAL A 69 -7.58 -3.09 -11.30
N PHE A 70 -8.84 -3.19 -11.73
CA PHE A 70 -9.83 -2.12 -11.64
C PHE A 70 -10.70 -2.37 -10.41
N GLY A 71 -10.71 -1.43 -9.47
CA GLY A 71 -11.80 -1.37 -8.50
C GLY A 71 -13.00 -0.67 -9.13
N ALA A 72 -14.20 -0.84 -8.56
CA ALA A 72 -15.41 -0.16 -9.05
C ALA A 72 -15.28 1.37 -9.13
N ARG A 73 -14.33 1.97 -8.40
CA ARG A 73 -14.16 3.43 -8.25
C ARG A 73 -12.72 3.91 -8.41
N GLY A 74 -11.81 3.10 -8.94
CA GLY A 74 -10.41 3.51 -9.06
C GLY A 74 -9.51 2.52 -9.78
N ARG A 75 -8.33 2.99 -10.16
CA ARG A 75 -7.28 2.19 -10.80
C ARG A 75 -6.18 1.89 -9.79
N PHE A 76 -5.67 0.67 -9.79
CA PHE A 76 -4.54 0.29 -8.94
C PHE A 76 -3.21 0.39 -9.70
N PHE A 77 -2.19 0.87 -9.00
CA PHE A 77 -0.84 1.03 -9.50
C PHE A 77 0.14 0.37 -8.53
N LYS A 78 1.16 -0.27 -9.07
CA LYS A 78 2.38 -0.58 -8.32
C LYS A 78 3.24 0.67 -8.33
N VAL A 79 3.62 1.15 -7.16
CA VAL A 79 4.48 2.34 -7.01
C VAL A 79 5.74 1.95 -6.27
N THR A 80 6.89 2.43 -6.73
CA THR A 80 8.18 2.23 -6.11
C THR A 80 8.85 3.58 -5.81
N LEU A 81 9.19 3.84 -4.55
CA LEU A 81 10.15 4.89 -4.20
C LEU A 81 11.55 4.40 -4.60
N LEU A 82 12.06 4.93 -5.70
CA LEU A 82 13.23 4.38 -6.41
C LEU A 82 14.49 4.41 -5.55
N ALA A 83 14.71 5.50 -4.81
CA ALA A 83 15.92 5.72 -4.02
C ALA A 83 16.14 4.70 -2.89
N TYR A 84 15.07 4.03 -2.42
CA TYR A 84 15.12 3.09 -1.29
C TYR A 84 14.41 1.76 -1.56
N GLY A 85 13.93 1.55 -2.78
CA GLY A 85 13.28 0.30 -3.21
C GLY A 85 11.92 0.01 -2.55
N TYR A 86 11.30 0.97 -1.86
CA TYR A 86 9.99 0.76 -1.24
C TYR A 86 8.92 0.64 -2.33
N THR A 87 8.41 -0.58 -2.52
CA THR A 87 7.34 -0.95 -3.45
C THR A 87 6.01 -1.21 -2.71
N PHE A 88 4.95 -0.55 -3.14
CA PHE A 88 3.64 -0.60 -2.51
C PHE A 88 2.53 -0.43 -3.55
N VAL A 89 1.27 -0.52 -3.12
CA VAL A 89 0.11 -0.32 -4.00
C VAL A 89 -0.41 1.09 -3.84
N SER A 90 -0.84 1.67 -4.95
CA SER A 90 -1.59 2.92 -4.97
C SER A 90 -2.96 2.70 -5.57
N LYS A 91 -3.97 3.33 -4.98
CA LYS A 91 -5.30 3.50 -5.59
C LYS A 91 -5.42 4.94 -6.07
N GLY A 92 -5.60 5.12 -7.38
CA GLY A 92 -5.77 6.42 -8.00
C GLY A 92 -7.23 6.73 -8.33
N ALA A 93 -7.60 7.99 -8.12
CA ALA A 93 -8.91 8.54 -8.46
C ALA A 93 -8.80 9.70 -9.46
N VAL A 94 -9.75 9.73 -10.39
CA VAL A 94 -10.06 10.90 -11.23
C VAL A 94 -10.79 11.96 -10.40
N SER A 95 -10.84 13.21 -10.88
CA SER A 95 -11.45 14.35 -10.17
C SER A 95 -12.83 14.08 -9.58
N ALA A 96 -13.70 13.36 -10.31
CA ALA A 96 -15.06 13.03 -9.87
C ALA A 96 -15.10 12.10 -8.64
N HIS A 97 -14.05 11.28 -8.42
CA HIS A 97 -14.02 10.26 -7.37
C HIS A 97 -13.12 10.62 -6.19
N VAL A 98 -12.48 11.81 -6.19
CA VAL A 98 -11.54 12.23 -5.13
C VAL A 98 -12.20 12.21 -3.75
N LYS A 99 -13.43 12.72 -3.61
CA LYS A 99 -14.13 12.74 -2.32
C LYS A 99 -14.35 11.34 -1.75
N HIS A 100 -14.65 10.36 -2.61
CA HIS A 100 -14.80 8.97 -2.19
C HIS A 100 -13.47 8.37 -1.73
N LEU A 101 -12.39 8.63 -2.48
CA LEU A 101 -11.06 8.13 -2.11
C LEU A 101 -10.54 8.77 -0.82
N GLN A 102 -10.83 10.04 -0.58
CA GLN A 102 -10.52 10.72 0.68
C GLN A 102 -11.32 10.13 1.84
N HIS A 103 -12.61 9.86 1.66
CA HIS A 103 -13.41 9.19 2.68
C HIS A 103 -12.87 7.80 3.02
N GLU A 104 -12.47 7.02 2.01
CA GLU A 104 -11.82 5.72 2.21
C GLU A 104 -10.50 5.86 2.99
N ALA A 105 -9.69 6.86 2.69
CA ALA A 105 -8.47 7.16 3.47
C ALA A 105 -8.77 7.48 4.94
N GLU A 106 -9.86 8.21 5.22
CA GLU A 106 -10.29 8.46 6.60
C GLU A 106 -10.74 7.17 7.31
N MET A 107 -11.42 6.25 6.61
CA MET A 107 -11.74 4.93 7.18
C MET A 107 -10.48 4.16 7.53
N TYR A 108 -9.49 4.14 6.64
CA TYR A 108 -8.20 3.51 6.95
C TYR A 108 -7.54 4.12 8.19
N LYS A 109 -7.54 5.46 8.35
CA LYS A 109 -7.00 6.11 9.56
C LYS A 109 -7.70 5.66 10.84
N GLN A 110 -9.02 5.48 10.82
CA GLN A 110 -9.78 4.95 11.97
C GLN A 110 -9.40 3.48 12.28
N LEU A 111 -9.00 2.73 11.26
CA LEU A 111 -8.59 1.34 11.37
C LEU A 111 -7.11 1.13 11.72
N GLU A 112 -6.34 2.18 12.04
CA GLU A 112 -4.89 2.09 12.37
C GLU A 112 -4.54 0.89 13.28
N PRO A 113 -5.28 0.61 14.38
CA PRO A 113 -4.89 -0.45 15.30
C PRO A 113 -4.88 -1.85 14.67
N ILE A 114 -5.67 -2.07 13.61
CA ILE A 114 -5.85 -3.39 12.96
C ILE A 114 -5.15 -3.48 11.60
N GLN A 115 -4.50 -2.40 11.14
CA GLN A 115 -3.76 -2.37 9.89
C GLN A 115 -2.56 -3.34 9.92
N GLY A 116 -2.32 -4.00 8.80
CA GLY A 116 -1.29 -5.03 8.63
C GLY A 116 -1.62 -6.37 9.29
N ALA A 117 -2.76 -6.49 9.97
CA ALA A 117 -3.29 -7.76 10.48
C ALA A 117 -4.58 -8.15 9.75
N HIS A 118 -5.57 -7.25 9.75
CA HIS A 118 -6.89 -7.51 9.16
C HIS A 118 -7.19 -6.66 7.93
N VAL A 119 -6.53 -5.51 7.78
CA VAL A 119 -6.67 -4.62 6.62
C VAL A 119 -5.30 -4.14 6.15
N PRO A 120 -5.15 -3.72 4.87
CA PRO A 120 -3.90 -3.13 4.38
C PRO A 120 -3.45 -1.93 5.20
N VAL A 121 -2.14 -1.72 5.28
CA VAL A 121 -1.53 -0.57 5.95
C VAL A 121 -1.64 0.66 5.06
N PHE A 122 -2.27 1.71 5.55
CA PHE A 122 -2.34 3.01 4.91
C PHE A 122 -1.04 3.78 5.10
N LEU A 123 -0.45 4.14 3.97
CA LEU A 123 0.84 4.81 3.87
C LEU A 123 0.70 6.33 3.66
N GLY A 124 -0.50 6.83 3.40
CA GLY A 124 -0.74 8.23 3.08
C GLY A 124 -1.39 8.43 1.72
N ALA A 125 -1.50 9.68 1.32
CA ALA A 125 -2.09 10.06 0.04
C ALA A 125 -1.44 11.34 -0.50
N ILE A 126 -1.43 11.48 -1.81
CA ILE A 126 -0.93 12.66 -2.53
C ILE A 126 -2.01 13.14 -3.50
N ASP A 127 -2.27 14.45 -3.46
CA ASP A 127 -3.04 15.16 -4.47
C ASP A 127 -2.10 15.72 -5.54
N LEU A 128 -2.12 15.13 -6.73
CA LEU A 128 -1.27 15.49 -7.87
C LEU A 128 -1.55 16.91 -8.38
N ARG A 129 -2.74 17.46 -8.08
CA ARG A 129 -3.10 18.84 -8.45
C ARG A 129 -2.22 19.86 -7.73
N THR A 130 -1.75 19.53 -6.52
CA THR A 130 -0.86 20.41 -5.74
C THR A 130 0.51 20.58 -6.39
N MET A 131 0.94 19.62 -7.22
CA MET A 131 2.13 19.69 -8.05
C MET A 131 1.82 19.98 -9.53
N ARG A 132 0.58 20.37 -9.86
CA ARG A 132 0.10 20.67 -11.23
C ARG A 132 0.36 19.53 -12.23
N LYS A 133 0.25 18.28 -11.78
CA LYS A 133 0.41 17.08 -12.61
C LYS A 133 -0.93 16.39 -12.82
N ASN A 134 -1.11 15.83 -14.01
CA ASN A 134 -2.22 14.96 -14.36
C ASN A 134 -1.63 13.62 -14.81
N PHE A 135 -1.93 12.53 -14.11
CA PHE A 135 -1.43 11.22 -14.49
C PHE A 135 -2.38 10.56 -15.49
N TRP A 136 -2.06 10.65 -16.77
CA TRP A 136 -2.91 10.11 -17.84
C TRP A 136 -2.80 8.60 -17.88
N VAL A 137 -3.93 7.94 -17.73
CA VAL A 137 -4.03 6.47 -17.70
C VAL A 137 -4.81 5.92 -18.89
N ASP A 138 -5.52 6.79 -19.60
CA ASP A 138 -6.24 6.50 -20.85
C ASP A 138 -6.58 7.82 -21.57
N PHE A 139 -7.11 7.74 -22.79
CA PHE A 139 -7.59 8.89 -23.52
C PHE A 139 -8.70 9.62 -22.73
N GLY A 140 -8.42 10.87 -22.33
CA GLY A 140 -9.35 11.68 -21.54
C GLY A 140 -9.45 11.31 -20.05
N VAL A 141 -8.76 10.26 -19.59
CA VAL A 141 -8.83 9.80 -18.20
C VAL A 141 -7.49 10.04 -17.51
N HIS A 142 -7.48 10.95 -16.55
CA HIS A 142 -6.31 11.22 -15.72
C HIS A 142 -6.61 11.12 -14.23
N VAL A 143 -5.71 10.44 -13.52
CA VAL A 143 -5.70 10.38 -12.06
C VAL A 143 -5.15 11.71 -11.53
N VAL A 144 -5.81 12.23 -10.50
CA VAL A 144 -5.45 13.48 -9.82
C VAL A 144 -5.18 13.29 -8.33
N HIS A 145 -5.63 12.18 -7.75
CA HIS A 145 -5.41 11.86 -6.34
C HIS A 145 -5.01 10.41 -6.19
N MET A 146 -3.99 10.15 -5.38
CA MET A 146 -3.44 8.81 -5.16
C MET A 146 -3.37 8.52 -3.67
N MET A 147 -3.99 7.43 -3.24
CA MET A 147 -3.83 6.85 -1.90
C MET A 147 -2.83 5.69 -1.97
N PHE A 148 -2.04 5.48 -0.93
CA PHE A 148 -1.02 4.43 -0.86
C PHE A 148 -1.33 3.42 0.24
N LEU A 149 -1.24 2.14 -0.10
CA LEU A 149 -1.55 1.01 0.77
C LEU A 149 -0.45 -0.06 0.69
N SER A 150 -0.28 -0.85 1.75
CA SER A 150 0.50 -2.09 1.68
C SER A 150 -0.10 -3.06 0.68
N TRP A 151 0.72 -3.99 0.20
CA TRP A 151 0.21 -5.12 -0.55
C TRP A 151 -0.63 -6.02 0.37
N GLY A 152 -1.86 -6.35 -0.06
CA GLY A 152 -2.80 -7.18 0.69
C GLY A 152 -2.81 -8.67 0.28
N GLY A 153 -1.96 -9.07 -0.66
CA GLY A 153 -1.99 -10.41 -1.26
C GLY A 153 -2.77 -10.48 -2.56
N HIS A 154 -2.88 -11.69 -3.11
CA HIS A 154 -3.59 -11.93 -4.37
C HIS A 154 -5.02 -12.41 -4.09
N HIS A 155 -5.93 -12.13 -5.01
CA HIS A 155 -7.23 -12.80 -5.03
C HIS A 155 -7.01 -14.32 -5.03
N ILE A 156 -7.68 -14.99 -4.10
CA ILE A 156 -7.57 -16.43 -3.93
C ILE A 156 -8.58 -17.08 -4.88
N GLU A 157 -8.07 -17.59 -5.99
CA GLU A 157 -8.84 -18.43 -6.90
C GLU A 157 -8.90 -19.86 -6.35
N GLN A 158 -9.99 -20.57 -6.65
CA GLN A 158 -10.28 -21.88 -6.06
C GLN A 158 -9.23 -22.94 -6.42
N ASP A 159 -8.62 -22.84 -7.60
CA ASP A 159 -7.50 -23.68 -8.05
C ASP A 159 -6.24 -23.47 -7.21
N LYS A 160 -5.95 -22.23 -6.81
CA LYS A 160 -4.82 -21.90 -5.93
C LYS A 160 -5.04 -22.44 -4.51
N MET A 161 -6.28 -22.46 -4.02
CA MET A 161 -6.59 -23.05 -2.71
C MET A 161 -6.22 -24.52 -2.65
N VAL A 162 -6.57 -25.28 -3.70
CA VAL A 162 -6.23 -26.71 -3.81
C VAL A 162 -4.73 -26.91 -3.85
N ARG A 163 -4.03 -26.11 -4.66
CA ARG A 163 -2.57 -26.22 -4.83
C ARG A 163 -1.78 -25.96 -3.54
N PHE A 164 -2.23 -25.01 -2.73
CA PHE A 164 -1.55 -24.64 -1.47
C PHE A 164 -2.14 -25.33 -0.24
N GLU A 165 -3.05 -26.28 -0.44
CA GLU A 165 -3.74 -27.02 0.64
C GLU A 165 -4.35 -26.09 1.70
N ILE A 166 -4.82 -24.90 1.29
CA ILE A 166 -5.40 -23.91 2.21
C ILE A 166 -6.87 -24.31 2.45
N PRO A 167 -7.26 -24.71 3.68
CA PRO A 167 -8.63 -25.07 3.96
C PRO A 167 -9.54 -23.85 3.78
N ARG A 168 -10.64 -24.00 3.05
CA ARG A 168 -11.63 -22.93 2.86
C ARG A 168 -12.16 -22.38 4.18
N SER A 169 -12.34 -23.24 5.18
CA SER A 169 -12.76 -22.85 6.53
C SER A 169 -11.84 -21.83 7.17
N ARG A 170 -10.52 -21.98 7.01
CA ARG A 170 -9.53 -21.04 7.54
C ARG A 170 -9.65 -19.66 6.90
N LEU A 171 -9.93 -19.59 5.59
CA LEU A 171 -10.12 -18.31 4.90
C LEU A 171 -11.40 -17.61 5.35
N ILE A 172 -12.48 -18.37 5.54
CA ILE A 172 -13.75 -17.85 6.05
C ILE A 172 -13.54 -17.30 7.46
N GLU A 173 -12.90 -18.05 8.36
CA GLU A 173 -12.60 -17.60 9.72
C GLU A 173 -11.76 -16.30 9.73
N GLN A 174 -10.73 -16.21 8.88
CA GLN A 174 -9.92 -15.00 8.75
C GLN A 174 -10.73 -13.80 8.21
N ALA A 175 -11.64 -14.05 7.26
CA ALA A 175 -12.51 -13.01 6.72
C ALA A 175 -13.52 -12.53 7.77
N GLU A 176 -14.14 -13.44 8.53
CA GLU A 176 -15.04 -13.14 9.64
C GLU A 176 -14.32 -12.30 10.71
N GLN A 177 -13.15 -12.75 11.18
CA GLN A 177 -12.34 -12.01 12.14
C GLN A 177 -11.96 -10.60 11.65
N ALA A 178 -11.64 -10.47 10.36
CA ALA A 178 -11.32 -9.18 9.78
C ALA A 178 -12.54 -8.24 9.75
N ILE A 179 -13.71 -8.74 9.34
CA ILE A 179 -14.95 -7.98 9.29
C ILE A 179 -15.39 -7.56 10.69
N GLU A 180 -15.37 -8.49 11.65
CA GLU A 180 -15.68 -8.21 13.06
C GLU A 180 -14.75 -7.14 13.63
N SER A 181 -13.45 -7.23 13.33
CA SER A 181 -12.46 -6.23 13.76
C SER A 181 -12.73 -4.85 13.15
N VAL A 182 -13.15 -4.79 11.88
CA VAL A 182 -13.53 -3.55 11.20
C VAL A 182 -14.80 -2.95 11.81
N HIS A 183 -15.83 -3.78 12.04
CA HIS A 183 -17.08 -3.37 12.67
C HIS A 183 -16.89 -2.90 14.11
N GLY A 184 -16.01 -3.56 14.88
CA GLY A 184 -15.64 -3.17 16.23
C GLY A 184 -14.97 -1.80 16.32
N ARG A 185 -14.54 -1.22 15.18
CA ARG A 185 -14.01 0.14 15.06
C ARG A 185 -15.03 1.14 14.51
N GLY A 186 -16.30 0.75 14.36
CA GLY A 186 -17.37 1.61 13.88
C GLY A 186 -17.37 1.86 12.37
N VAL A 187 -16.57 1.10 11.61
CA VAL A 187 -16.54 1.17 10.14
C VAL A 187 -17.37 0.01 9.59
N LEU A 188 -18.28 0.29 8.66
CA LEU A 188 -19.02 -0.74 7.93
C LEU A 188 -18.41 -0.89 6.53
N HIS A 189 -18.00 -2.10 6.16
CA HIS A 189 -17.31 -2.34 4.88
C HIS A 189 -18.26 -2.13 3.68
N GLY A 190 -19.50 -2.61 3.75
CA GLY A 190 -20.57 -2.30 2.78
C GLY A 190 -20.47 -2.97 1.40
N ASP A 191 -19.37 -3.66 1.08
CA ASP A 191 -19.13 -4.31 -0.22
C ASP A 191 -18.28 -5.60 -0.14
N VAL A 192 -18.38 -6.34 0.97
CA VAL A 192 -17.75 -7.68 1.12
C VAL A 192 -18.28 -8.64 0.03
N ARG A 193 -17.38 -9.37 -0.63
CA ARG A 193 -17.68 -10.34 -1.70
C ARG A 193 -16.79 -11.57 -1.63
#